data_AF-A0A3E4ZF65-F1
#
_entry.id   AF-A0A3E4ZF65-F1
#
_cell.length_a   1.000
_cell.length_b   1.000
_cell.length_c   1.000
_cell.angle_alpha   90.00
_cell.angle_beta   90.00
_cell.angle_gamma   90.00
#
_symmetry.space_group_name_H-M   'P 1'
#
loop_
_entity.id
_entity.type
_entity.pdbx_description
1 polymer ?
#
loop_
_entity_poly.entity_id
_entity_poly.type
_entity_poly.pdbx_seq_one_letter_code
_entity_poly.pdbx_strand_id
1 'polypeptide(L)'
;MKRKIDFLIVALFAVVLFASCERVAPNYAGVLMENYGKQGKEDFKIVAGKVSTWELGTELFQVPLFDQRGEFSDPVTLKAADNTEFTARPTYSYKVMKNRAIDIVFDNKHIDKADTPSGKDGFMQSLEDNILEPRIYDLIKEESRKHKTDSLMADGGSLVFEKRLEQIVDKEFEKRGLQLLTFSAQLEFSRAVRDKIDSRNEVNTNISVLDQKIEEQKKQNELEQLKTEQALIASRGLTREILYKQFIDKWDGKTPLYGIAPEFLKMTK
;
A
#
# COMPACT_ATOMS: atom_id res chain seq x y z
N MET A 1 -54.67 -2.56 54.81
CA MET A 1 -53.59 -1.71 54.26
C MET A 1 -52.28 -2.47 54.02
N LYS A 2 -51.78 -3.28 54.96
CA LYS A 2 -50.55 -4.09 54.79
C LYS A 2 -50.53 -4.93 53.49
N ARG A 3 -51.58 -5.71 53.21
CA ARG A 3 -51.70 -6.49 51.96
C ARG A 3 -51.66 -5.69 50.65
N LYS A 4 -52.07 -4.41 50.65
CA LYS A 4 -51.99 -3.53 49.46
C LYS A 4 -50.58 -2.97 49.26
N ILE A 5 -49.86 -2.75 50.36
CA ILE A 5 -48.44 -2.34 50.35
C ILE A 5 -47.56 -3.53 49.92
N ASP A 6 -47.85 -4.74 50.41
CA ASP A 6 -47.16 -5.96 49.99
C ASP A 6 -47.34 -6.21 48.47
N PHE A 7 -48.56 -6.01 47.95
CA PHE A 7 -48.82 -6.10 46.51
C PHE A 7 -48.09 -5.03 45.69
N LEU A 8 -47.97 -3.81 46.21
CA LEU A 8 -47.23 -2.73 45.56
C LEU A 8 -45.72 -3.00 45.55
N ILE A 9 -45.18 -3.56 46.62
CA ILE A 9 -43.77 -3.97 46.70
C ILE A 9 -43.50 -5.12 45.72
N VAL A 10 -44.37 -6.13 45.65
CA VAL A 10 -44.24 -7.24 44.70
C VAL A 10 -44.37 -6.76 43.24
N ALA A 11 -45.28 -5.82 42.97
CA ALA A 11 -45.41 -5.21 41.64
C ALA A 11 -44.19 -4.38 41.27
N LEU A 12 -43.62 -3.61 42.21
CA LEU A 12 -42.38 -2.86 42.01
C LEU A 12 -41.22 -3.82 41.75
N PHE A 13 -41.10 -4.90 42.53
CA PHE A 13 -40.07 -5.93 42.34
C PHE A 13 -40.21 -6.63 40.99
N ALA A 14 -41.44 -6.93 40.55
CA ALA A 14 -41.69 -7.50 39.24
C ALA A 14 -41.31 -6.53 38.10
N VAL A 15 -41.64 -5.24 38.22
CA VAL A 15 -41.25 -4.22 37.24
C VAL A 15 -39.73 -4.09 37.14
N VAL A 16 -39.00 -4.14 38.25
CA VAL A 16 -37.53 -4.11 38.21
C VAL A 16 -36.95 -5.41 37.65
N LEU A 17 -37.53 -6.59 37.96
CA LEU A 17 -37.11 -7.87 37.37
C LEU A 17 -37.33 -7.94 35.85
N PHE A 18 -38.39 -7.31 35.33
CA PHE A 18 -38.62 -7.21 33.89
C PHE A 18 -37.77 -6.12 33.23
N ALA A 19 -37.39 -5.06 33.95
CA ALA A 19 -36.51 -3.99 33.47
C ALA A 19 -35.03 -4.40 33.44
N SER A 20 -34.56 -5.21 34.40
CA SER A 20 -33.16 -5.70 34.50
C SER A 20 -32.87 -6.88 33.58
N CYS A 21 -33.59 -7.01 32.48
CA CYS A 21 -33.43 -8.10 31.54
C CYS A 21 -33.01 -7.56 30.18
N GLU A 22 -31.72 -7.32 30.05
CA GLU A 22 -31.15 -6.87 28.79
C GLU A 22 -30.92 -8.07 27.87
N ARG A 23 -31.48 -7.98 26.68
CA ARG A 23 -31.25 -8.94 25.62
C ARG A 23 -30.07 -8.46 24.78
N VAL A 24 -29.05 -9.30 24.66
CA VAL A 24 -27.98 -9.10 23.68
C VAL A 24 -28.59 -9.25 22.29
N ALA A 25 -28.47 -8.21 21.47
CA ALA A 25 -28.97 -8.23 20.10
C ALA A 25 -28.25 -9.33 19.29
N PRO A 26 -28.94 -10.00 18.35
CA PRO A 26 -28.27 -10.93 17.44
C PRO A 26 -27.15 -10.21 16.67
N ASN A 27 -26.01 -10.89 16.47
CA ASN A 27 -24.76 -10.34 15.93
C ASN A 27 -23.97 -9.37 16.83
N TYR A 28 -24.28 -9.33 18.14
CA TYR A 28 -23.45 -8.71 19.15
C TYR A 28 -22.89 -9.77 20.13
N ALA A 29 -21.65 -9.59 20.57
CA ALA A 29 -21.12 -10.27 21.74
C ALA A 29 -21.45 -9.42 22.97
N GLY A 30 -22.20 -9.97 23.91
CA GLY A 30 -22.33 -9.39 25.24
C GLY A 30 -21.09 -9.74 26.04
N VAL A 31 -20.39 -8.74 26.57
CA VAL A 31 -19.36 -8.94 27.59
C VAL A 31 -19.96 -8.45 28.90
N LEU A 32 -20.30 -9.40 29.77
CA LEU A 32 -20.80 -9.11 31.11
C LEU A 32 -19.59 -8.92 32.02
N MET A 33 -19.51 -7.76 32.67
CA MET A 33 -18.61 -7.55 33.79
C MET A 33 -19.35 -7.87 35.08
N GLU A 34 -18.80 -8.75 35.91
CA GLU A 34 -19.32 -9.07 37.25
C GLU A 34 -18.48 -8.37 38.34
N ASN A 35 -19.07 -8.12 39.52
CA ASN A 35 -18.36 -7.65 40.72
C ASN A 35 -17.50 -6.37 40.58
N TYR A 36 -17.91 -5.42 39.73
CA TYR A 36 -17.15 -4.19 39.43
C TYR A 36 -15.74 -4.44 38.81
N GLY A 37 -15.43 -5.64 38.32
CA GLY A 37 -14.15 -5.96 37.67
C GLY A 37 -12.94 -5.96 38.62
N LYS A 38 -13.14 -6.31 39.90
CA LYS A 38 -12.10 -6.29 40.95
C LYS A 38 -10.95 -7.27 40.71
N GLN A 39 -11.15 -8.34 39.95
CA GLN A 39 -10.15 -9.36 39.61
C GLN A 39 -9.66 -9.27 38.15
N GLY A 40 -9.96 -8.17 37.44
CA GLY A 40 -9.47 -7.96 36.08
C GLY A 40 -10.15 -8.88 35.06
N LYS A 41 -9.38 -9.56 34.20
CA LYS A 41 -9.89 -10.31 33.03
C LYS A 41 -10.81 -11.50 33.37
N GLU A 42 -10.72 -12.05 34.58
CA GLU A 42 -11.49 -13.22 35.00
C GLU A 42 -12.96 -12.88 35.31
N ASP A 43 -13.26 -11.61 35.59
CA ASP A 43 -14.60 -11.12 35.90
C ASP A 43 -15.43 -10.80 34.63
N PHE A 44 -14.85 -11.00 33.45
CA PHE A 44 -15.51 -10.72 32.17
C PHE A 44 -15.92 -12.02 31.49
N LYS A 45 -17.23 -12.18 31.28
CA LYS A 45 -17.79 -13.36 30.62
C LYS A 45 -18.45 -12.96 29.30
N ILE A 46 -18.15 -13.71 28.25
CA ILE A 46 -18.85 -13.58 26.97
C ILE A 46 -20.21 -14.27 27.13
N VAL A 47 -21.29 -13.49 27.08
CA VAL A 47 -22.66 -13.98 27.19
C VAL A 47 -23.42 -13.63 25.91
N ALA A 48 -24.20 -14.58 25.41
CA ALA A 48 -25.10 -14.40 24.28
C ALA A 48 -26.52 -14.75 24.71
N GLY A 49 -27.50 -13.94 24.31
CA GLY A 49 -28.91 -14.15 24.65
C GLY A 49 -29.44 -13.21 25.72
N LYS A 50 -30.35 -13.70 26.56
CA LYS A 50 -31.04 -12.91 27.58
C LYS A 50 -30.24 -12.98 28.88
N VAL A 51 -29.76 -11.84 29.37
CA VAL A 51 -28.91 -11.75 30.56
C VAL A 51 -29.62 -10.91 31.61
N SER A 52 -29.66 -11.40 32.84
CA SER A 52 -30.24 -10.65 33.95
C SER A 52 -29.15 -9.82 34.61
N THR A 53 -29.23 -8.50 34.50
CA THR A 53 -28.30 -7.52 35.11
C THR A 53 -28.78 -7.08 36.50
N TRP A 54 -29.47 -7.97 37.21
CA TRP A 54 -30.07 -7.67 38.52
C TRP A 54 -29.03 -7.45 39.62
N GLU A 55 -27.82 -7.98 39.47
CA GLU A 55 -26.76 -7.83 40.46
C GLU A 55 -26.13 -6.43 40.42
N LEU A 56 -26.20 -5.71 41.54
CA LEU A 56 -25.50 -4.44 41.77
C LEU A 56 -24.00 -4.63 41.52
N GLY A 57 -23.45 -3.95 40.50
CA GLY A 57 -22.06 -4.09 40.08
C GLY A 57 -21.84 -4.90 38.81
N THR A 58 -22.93 -5.28 38.10
CA THR A 58 -22.85 -5.85 36.75
C THR A 58 -23.09 -4.80 35.66
N GLU A 59 -22.21 -4.75 34.66
CA GLU A 59 -22.38 -3.91 33.47
C GLU A 59 -22.28 -4.79 32.21
N LEU A 60 -23.20 -4.60 31.26
CA LEU A 60 -23.23 -5.34 30.01
C LEU A 60 -22.71 -4.46 28.87
N PHE A 61 -21.55 -4.81 28.33
CA PHE A 61 -21.02 -4.20 27.12
C PHE A 61 -21.47 -5.00 25.91
N GLN A 62 -22.03 -4.33 24.90
CA GLN A 62 -22.44 -4.98 23.66
C GLN A 62 -21.45 -4.60 22.56
N VAL A 63 -20.69 -5.59 22.09
CA VAL A 63 -19.68 -5.41 21.06
C VAL A 63 -20.22 -5.94 19.74
N PRO A 64 -20.39 -5.11 18.70
CA PRO A 64 -20.78 -5.57 17.38
C PRO A 64 -19.78 -6.57 16.79
N LEU A 65 -20.29 -7.69 16.28
CA LEU A 65 -19.51 -8.71 15.56
C LEU A 65 -19.69 -8.61 14.03
N PHE A 66 -20.40 -7.59 13.56
CA PHE A 66 -20.53 -7.28 12.14
C PHE A 66 -19.40 -6.36 11.68
N ASP A 67 -19.26 -6.24 10.37
CA ASP A 67 -18.19 -5.47 9.73
C ASP A 67 -18.45 -3.98 9.96
N GLN A 68 -17.50 -3.31 10.60
CA GLN A 68 -17.52 -1.87 10.83
C GLN A 68 -16.59 -1.20 9.83
N ARG A 69 -17.01 -0.05 9.31
CA ARG A 69 -16.23 0.74 8.38
C ARG A 69 -15.89 2.06 9.05
N GLY A 70 -14.61 2.24 9.33
CA GLY A 70 -14.04 3.50 9.78
C GLY A 70 -13.55 4.30 8.59
N GLU A 71 -13.88 5.58 8.55
CA GLU A 71 -13.35 6.54 7.59
C GLU A 71 -12.80 7.73 8.35
N PHE A 72 -11.57 8.11 8.03
CA PHE A 72 -10.98 9.33 8.59
C PHE A 72 -11.78 10.53 8.08
N SER A 73 -12.36 11.27 9.01
CA SER A 73 -13.18 12.44 8.71
C SER A 73 -12.36 13.55 8.02
N ASP A 74 -11.10 13.73 8.42
CA ASP A 74 -10.18 14.71 7.83
C ASP A 74 -9.01 14.06 7.07
N PRO A 75 -8.62 14.59 5.89
CA PRO A 75 -7.43 14.12 5.17
C PRO A 75 -6.17 14.35 6.01
N VAL A 76 -5.36 13.32 6.17
CA VAL A 76 -4.14 13.41 6.96
C VAL A 76 -3.00 13.98 6.13
N THR A 77 -2.33 15.00 6.65
CA THR A 77 -1.13 15.57 6.02
C THR A 77 0.11 14.82 6.48
N LEU A 78 0.86 14.32 5.51
CA LEU A 78 2.01 13.44 5.72
C LEU A 78 3.23 13.99 5.00
N LYS A 79 4.40 13.56 5.48
CA LYS A 79 5.69 13.91 4.88
C LYS A 79 6.39 12.66 4.39
N ALA A 80 6.89 12.70 3.16
CA ALA A 80 7.74 11.66 2.61
C ALA A 80 9.20 11.82 3.08
N ALA A 81 10.07 10.86 2.74
CA ALA A 81 11.50 10.90 3.06
C ALA A 81 12.24 12.14 2.51
N ASP A 82 11.74 12.72 1.41
CA ASP A 82 12.29 13.89 0.73
C ASP A 82 11.66 15.22 1.19
N ASN A 83 10.95 15.23 2.33
CA ASN A 83 10.28 16.39 2.91
C ASN A 83 9.15 16.99 2.05
N THR A 84 8.66 16.26 1.05
CA THR A 84 7.45 16.65 0.33
C THR A 84 6.23 16.39 1.21
N GLU A 85 5.23 17.23 1.06
CA GLU A 85 3.94 17.07 1.74
C GLU A 85 2.93 16.46 0.78
N PHE A 86 2.21 15.45 1.26
CA PHE A 86 1.10 14.83 0.56
C PHE A 86 -0.03 14.54 1.53
N THR A 87 -1.25 14.46 1.00
CA THR A 87 -2.44 14.12 1.77
C THR A 87 -2.80 12.66 1.54
N ALA A 88 -3.29 11.98 2.58
CA ALA A 88 -3.85 10.64 2.43
C ALA A 88 -5.23 10.57 3.06
N ARG A 89 -6.11 9.76 2.46
CA ARG A 89 -7.43 9.42 3.03
C ARG A 89 -7.47 7.91 3.27
N PRO A 90 -7.14 7.46 4.49
CA PRO A 90 -7.23 6.05 4.84
C PRO A 90 -8.70 5.67 5.01
N THR A 91 -9.05 4.52 4.49
CA THR A 91 -10.35 3.88 4.67
C THR A 91 -10.09 2.44 5.10
N TYR A 92 -10.79 2.00 6.14
CA TYR A 92 -10.56 0.69 6.69
C TYR A 92 -11.87 0.04 7.12
N SER A 93 -11.95 -1.28 6.95
CA SER A 93 -13.05 -2.08 7.47
C SER A 93 -12.49 -3.13 8.40
N TYR A 94 -13.11 -3.28 9.57
CA TYR A 94 -12.64 -4.17 10.60
C TYR A 94 -13.80 -4.87 11.30
N LYS A 95 -13.48 -5.95 12.00
CA LYS A 95 -14.43 -6.76 12.75
C LYS A 95 -13.82 -7.17 14.07
N VAL A 96 -14.63 -7.23 15.13
CA VAL A 96 -14.16 -7.68 16.42
C VAL A 96 -14.07 -9.21 16.48
N MET A 97 -12.92 -9.74 16.91
CA MET A 97 -12.78 -11.17 17.18
C MET A 97 -13.47 -11.53 18.50
N LYS A 98 -14.46 -12.42 18.44
CA LYS A 98 -15.24 -12.85 19.62
C LYS A 98 -14.36 -13.32 20.80
N ASN A 99 -13.25 -14.01 20.51
CA ASN A 99 -12.35 -14.55 21.53
C ASN A 99 -11.55 -13.48 22.28
N ARG A 100 -11.41 -12.28 21.71
CA ARG A 100 -10.65 -11.14 22.27
C ARG A 100 -11.53 -9.92 22.56
N ALA A 101 -12.85 -10.07 22.45
CA ALA A 101 -13.81 -9.02 22.80
C ALA A 101 -13.68 -8.60 24.27
N ILE A 102 -13.25 -9.50 25.15
CA ILE A 102 -12.98 -9.20 26.56
C ILE A 102 -11.85 -8.20 26.71
N ASP A 103 -10.73 -8.39 26.01
CA ASP A 103 -9.56 -7.50 26.07
C ASP A 103 -9.91 -6.10 25.57
N ILE A 104 -10.69 -6.01 24.49
CA ILE A 104 -11.16 -4.74 23.92
C ILE A 104 -12.04 -3.97 24.90
N VAL A 105 -12.96 -4.66 25.58
CA VAL A 105 -13.86 -4.02 26.55
C VAL A 105 -13.09 -3.64 27.83
N PHE A 106 -12.16 -4.49 28.28
CA PHE A 106 -11.37 -4.25 29.48
C PHE A 106 -10.44 -3.04 29.34
N ASP A 107 -9.66 -2.98 28.26
CA ASP A 107 -8.67 -1.94 28.04
C ASP A 107 -9.34 -0.57 27.74
N ASN A 108 -10.56 -0.58 27.20
CA ASN A 108 -11.25 0.62 26.72
C ASN A 108 -12.42 1.05 27.61
N LYS A 109 -12.66 0.36 28.73
CA LYS A 109 -13.76 0.66 29.68
C LYS A 109 -13.75 2.10 30.20
N HIS A 110 -12.59 2.75 30.21
CA HIS A 110 -12.44 4.12 30.70
C HIS A 110 -12.80 5.21 29.67
N ILE A 111 -13.03 4.84 28.41
CA ILE A 111 -13.28 5.78 27.31
C ILE A 111 -14.76 6.20 27.25
N ASP A 112 -15.65 5.47 27.94
CA ASP A 112 -17.12 5.64 27.97
C ASP A 112 -17.65 6.95 28.61
N LYS A 113 -16.83 8.00 28.77
CA LYS A 113 -17.28 9.30 29.30
C LYS A 113 -17.57 10.35 28.21
N ALA A 114 -18.07 9.93 27.06
CA ALA A 114 -18.64 10.82 26.06
C ALA A 114 -20.15 10.58 25.96
N ASP A 115 -20.90 11.20 26.88
CA ASP A 115 -22.36 11.29 26.85
C ASP A 115 -22.81 11.83 25.48
N THR A 116 -23.24 10.93 24.60
CA THR A 116 -23.90 11.27 23.35
C THR A 116 -25.32 10.68 23.41
N PRO A 117 -26.37 11.39 22.97
CA PRO A 117 -27.78 11.00 23.20
C PRO A 117 -28.21 9.70 22.49
N SER A 118 -27.33 9.11 21.68
CA SER A 118 -27.53 7.85 20.98
C SER A 118 -26.65 6.78 21.62
N GLY A 119 -27.20 6.15 22.65
CA GLY A 119 -26.52 5.06 23.36
C GLY A 119 -26.12 3.92 22.42
N LYS A 120 -24.96 3.32 22.74
CA LYS A 120 -24.34 2.11 22.17
C LYS A 120 -23.39 2.26 20.97
N ASP A 121 -23.48 3.32 20.18
CA ASP A 121 -22.53 3.56 19.07
C ASP A 121 -21.28 4.35 19.51
N GLY A 122 -21.34 5.06 20.64
CA GLY A 122 -20.23 5.88 21.15
C GLY A 122 -19.00 5.08 21.61
N PHE A 123 -19.15 3.82 22.03
CA PHE A 123 -18.01 2.99 22.41
C PHE A 123 -17.11 2.67 21.21
N MET A 124 -17.71 2.32 20.06
CA MET A 124 -16.95 2.03 18.85
C MET A 124 -16.37 3.30 18.23
N GLN A 125 -17.15 4.37 18.18
CA GLN A 125 -16.66 5.66 17.70
C GLN A 125 -15.50 6.20 18.55
N SER A 126 -15.59 6.09 19.88
CA SER A 126 -14.51 6.53 20.75
C SER A 126 -13.28 5.62 20.71
N LEU A 127 -13.45 4.32 20.44
CA LEU A 127 -12.35 3.39 20.17
C LEU A 127 -11.67 3.74 18.84
N GLU A 128 -12.44 4.09 17.82
CA GLU A 128 -11.92 4.59 16.54
C GLU A 128 -11.12 5.87 16.76
N ASP A 129 -11.74 6.92 17.29
CA ASP A 129 -11.16 8.26 17.43
C ASP A 129 -9.95 8.31 18.36
N ASN A 130 -10.00 7.60 19.50
CA ASN A 130 -8.94 7.71 20.52
C ASN A 130 -7.80 6.72 20.33
N ILE A 131 -8.03 5.59 19.65
CA ILE A 131 -7.08 4.47 19.65
C ILE A 131 -6.71 4.01 18.25
N LEU A 132 -7.67 3.84 17.34
CA LEU A 132 -7.38 3.34 16.00
C LEU A 132 -6.86 4.45 15.10
N GLU A 133 -7.54 5.58 15.04
CA GLU A 133 -7.15 6.71 14.19
C GLU A 133 -5.74 7.23 14.52
N PRO A 134 -5.38 7.51 15.79
CA PRO A 134 -4.03 8.00 16.11
C PRO A 134 -2.97 6.95 15.81
N ARG A 135 -3.26 5.66 16.03
CA ARG A 135 -2.32 4.58 15.78
C ARG A 135 -2.09 4.40 14.28
N ILE A 136 -3.15 4.36 13.48
CA ILE A 136 -3.05 4.27 12.02
C ILE A 136 -2.30 5.49 11.49
N TYR A 137 -2.58 6.71 11.99
CA TYR A 137 -1.84 7.91 11.62
C TYR A 137 -0.34 7.78 11.88
N ASP A 138 0.05 7.29 13.06
CA ASP A 138 1.45 7.06 13.41
C ASP A 138 2.12 6.02 12.49
N LEU A 139 1.43 4.92 12.18
CA LEU A 139 1.93 3.88 11.28
C LEU A 139 2.13 4.42 9.85
N ILE A 140 1.15 5.14 9.35
CA ILE A 140 1.22 5.76 8.01
C ILE A 140 2.39 6.75 7.98
N LYS A 141 2.58 7.55 9.03
CA LYS A 141 3.68 8.51 9.15
C LYS A 141 5.04 7.84 9.25
N GLU A 142 5.12 6.69 9.92
CA GLU A 142 6.37 5.91 10.00
C GLU A 142 6.73 5.32 8.63
N GLU A 143 5.76 4.73 7.94
CA GLU A 143 5.96 4.16 6.61
C GLU A 143 6.21 5.25 5.55
N SER A 144 5.51 6.39 5.61
CA SER A 144 5.70 7.49 4.65
C SER A 144 7.13 8.03 4.69
N ARG A 145 7.75 8.08 5.87
CA ARG A 145 9.12 8.55 6.04
C ARG A 145 10.18 7.59 5.49
N LYS A 146 9.84 6.32 5.26
CA LYS A 146 10.75 5.33 4.67
C LYS A 146 10.80 5.45 3.14
N HIS A 147 9.74 6.00 2.53
CA HIS A 147 9.58 6.06 1.08
C HIS A 147 9.79 7.47 0.54
N LYS A 148 10.46 7.57 -0.62
CA LYS A 148 10.58 8.82 -1.39
C LYS A 148 9.33 9.02 -2.24
N THR A 149 8.93 10.27 -2.47
CA THR A 149 7.82 10.64 -3.35
C THR A 149 7.89 9.95 -4.71
N ASP A 150 9.08 9.95 -5.31
CA ASP A 150 9.35 9.32 -6.61
C ASP A 150 8.92 7.86 -6.66
N SER A 151 9.22 7.12 -5.58
CA SER A 151 8.91 5.71 -5.48
C SER A 151 7.43 5.46 -5.19
N LEU A 152 6.72 6.42 -4.59
CA LEU A 152 5.28 6.34 -4.34
C LEU A 152 4.48 6.70 -5.59
N MET A 153 5.00 7.61 -6.41
CA MET A 153 4.40 8.06 -7.66
C MET A 153 4.77 7.22 -8.88
N ALA A 154 5.82 6.41 -8.80
CA ALA A 154 6.17 5.46 -9.86
C ALA A 154 5.05 4.42 -10.06
N ASP A 155 4.99 3.84 -11.27
CA ASP A 155 4.01 2.82 -11.62
C ASP A 155 3.98 1.67 -10.59
N GLY A 156 2.87 1.54 -9.86
CA GLY A 156 2.65 0.52 -8.83
C GLY A 156 3.27 0.81 -7.46
N GLY A 157 3.95 1.95 -7.29
CA GLY A 157 4.56 2.37 -6.02
C GLY A 157 3.55 2.58 -4.89
N SER A 158 2.44 3.25 -5.20
CA SER A 158 1.32 3.45 -4.27
C SER A 158 0.70 2.13 -3.83
N LEU A 159 0.49 1.18 -4.74
CA LEU A 159 -0.07 -0.14 -4.42
C LEU A 159 0.85 -0.96 -3.52
N VAL A 160 2.17 -0.92 -3.77
CA VAL A 160 3.16 -1.61 -2.92
C VAL A 160 3.19 -1.00 -1.52
N PHE A 161 3.06 0.32 -1.43
CA PHE A 161 2.94 1.03 -0.16
C PHE A 161 1.67 0.63 0.60
N GLU A 162 0.51 0.65 -0.06
CA GLU A 162 -0.78 0.24 0.52
C GLU A 162 -0.73 -1.20 1.06
N LYS A 163 -0.19 -2.15 0.29
CA LYS A 163 -0.08 -3.54 0.72
C LYS A 163 0.82 -3.73 1.94
N ARG A 164 1.92 -2.97 2.04
CA ARG A 164 2.80 -3.00 3.23
C ARG A 164 2.10 -2.42 4.44
N LEU A 165 1.42 -1.28 4.24
CA LEU A 165 0.68 -0.60 5.29
C LEU A 165 -0.46 -1.48 5.80
N GLU A 166 -1.21 -2.14 4.91
CA GLU A 166 -2.23 -3.14 5.24
C GLU A 166 -1.67 -4.24 6.15
N GLN A 167 -0.52 -4.84 5.81
CA GLN A 167 0.12 -5.87 6.64
C GLN A 167 0.55 -5.38 8.04
N ILE A 168 0.96 -4.12 8.14
CA ILE A 168 1.38 -3.54 9.42
C ILE A 168 0.15 -3.22 10.28
N VAL A 169 -0.89 -2.66 9.67
CA VAL A 169 -2.16 -2.36 10.31
C VAL A 169 -2.83 -3.65 10.77
N ASP A 170 -2.85 -4.70 9.95
CA ASP A 170 -3.41 -6.00 10.29
C ASP A 170 -2.79 -6.59 11.57
N LYS A 171 -1.45 -6.59 11.66
CA LYS A 171 -0.72 -7.03 12.88
C LYS A 171 -1.07 -6.21 14.12
N GLU A 172 -1.27 -4.91 13.96
CA GLU A 172 -1.63 -4.03 15.08
C GLU A 172 -3.08 -4.22 15.52
N PHE A 173 -3.98 -4.49 14.56
CA PHE A 173 -5.37 -4.83 14.82
C PHE A 173 -5.47 -6.19 15.52
N GLU A 174 -4.75 -7.21 15.06
CA GLU A 174 -4.74 -8.55 15.66
C GLU A 174 -4.29 -8.51 17.13
N LYS A 175 -3.24 -7.74 17.45
CA LYS A 175 -2.75 -7.55 18.83
C LYS A 175 -3.84 -7.00 19.75
N ARG A 176 -4.68 -6.11 19.23
CA ARG A 176 -5.79 -5.46 19.93
C ARG A 176 -7.08 -6.28 19.91
N GLY A 177 -7.10 -7.46 19.30
CA GLY A 177 -8.29 -8.31 19.23
C GLY A 177 -9.26 -7.96 18.09
N LEU A 178 -8.84 -7.09 17.17
CA LEU A 178 -9.58 -6.71 15.97
C LEU A 178 -9.04 -7.51 14.78
N GLN A 179 -9.90 -7.78 13.82
CA GLN A 179 -9.54 -8.37 12.54
C GLN A 179 -9.74 -7.32 11.45
N LEU A 180 -8.69 -7.01 10.69
CA LEU A 180 -8.80 -6.13 9.53
C LEU A 180 -9.40 -6.94 8.36
N LEU A 181 -10.36 -6.34 7.65
CA LEU A 181 -10.98 -6.93 6.46
C LEU A 181 -10.44 -6.30 5.19
N THR A 182 -10.45 -4.98 5.14
CA THR A 182 -9.95 -4.20 4.00
C THR A 182 -9.29 -2.93 4.50
N PHE A 183 -8.23 -2.53 3.79
CA PHE A 183 -7.55 -1.27 4.03
C PHE A 183 -7.18 -0.64 2.69
N SER A 184 -7.43 0.66 2.56
CA SER A 184 -7.08 1.43 1.37
C SER A 184 -6.67 2.84 1.80
N ALA A 185 -5.54 3.32 1.29
CA ALA A 185 -5.01 4.64 1.62
C ALA A 185 -4.72 5.42 0.34
N GLN A 186 -5.72 6.16 -0.14
CA GLN A 186 -5.54 6.94 -1.35
C GLN A 186 -4.58 8.10 -1.10
N LEU A 187 -3.47 8.12 -1.84
CA LEU A 187 -2.44 9.15 -1.77
C LEU A 187 -2.74 10.28 -2.76
N GLU A 188 -2.81 11.50 -2.25
CA GLU A 188 -3.00 12.72 -3.02
C GLU A 188 -1.78 13.63 -2.89
N PHE A 189 -1.04 13.79 -3.99
CA PHE A 189 0.09 14.72 -4.06
C PHE A 189 -0.39 16.14 -4.44
N SER A 190 0.42 17.17 -4.17
CA SER A 190 0.14 18.51 -4.69
C SER A 190 0.43 18.59 -6.19
N ARG A 191 -0.21 19.52 -6.91
CA ARG A 191 0.04 19.72 -8.36
C ARG A 191 1.51 20.07 -8.63
N ALA A 192 2.10 20.97 -7.85
CA ALA A 192 3.49 21.37 -7.99
C ALA A 192 4.48 20.21 -7.82
N VAL A 193 4.17 19.25 -6.94
CA VAL A 193 5.00 18.03 -6.77
C VAL A 193 4.86 17.14 -8.00
N ARG A 194 3.63 16.93 -8.51
CA ARG A 194 3.42 16.15 -9.74
C ARG A 194 4.18 16.72 -10.92
N ASP A 195 4.03 18.02 -11.17
CA ASP A 195 4.70 18.70 -12.30
C ASP A 195 6.24 18.60 -12.19
N LYS A 196 6.79 18.67 -10.98
CA LYS A 196 8.23 18.50 -10.73
C LYS A 196 8.71 17.07 -10.99
N ILE A 197 7.91 16.07 -10.63
CA ILE A 197 8.24 14.66 -10.90
C ILE A 197 8.12 14.36 -12.39
N ASP A 198 7.07 14.85 -13.04
CA ASP A 198 6.83 14.64 -14.47
C ASP A 198 7.92 15.28 -15.32
N SER A 199 8.30 16.52 -15.03
CA SER A 199 9.42 17.19 -15.71
C SER A 199 10.76 16.46 -15.51
N ARG A 200 11.04 15.95 -14.31
CA ARG A 200 12.24 15.15 -14.08
C ARG A 200 12.19 13.80 -14.80
N ASN A 201 11.02 13.15 -14.84
CA ASN A 201 10.84 11.89 -15.54
C ASN A 201 11.00 12.09 -17.06
N GLU A 202 10.48 13.17 -17.61
CA GLU A 202 10.70 13.57 -19.01
C GLU A 202 12.19 13.84 -19.29
N VAL A 203 12.89 14.55 -18.40
CA VAL A 203 14.33 14.75 -18.55
C VAL A 203 15.08 13.41 -18.49
N ASN A 204 14.73 12.50 -17.59
CA ASN A 204 15.37 11.19 -17.47
C ASN A 204 15.10 10.29 -18.69
N THR A 205 13.88 10.29 -19.23
CA THR A 205 13.57 9.54 -20.45
C THR A 205 14.33 10.12 -21.64
N ASN A 206 14.43 11.45 -21.74
CA ASN A 206 15.22 12.12 -22.77
C ASN A 206 16.72 11.81 -22.64
N ILE A 207 17.28 11.80 -21.42
CA ILE A 207 18.67 11.39 -21.17
C ILE A 207 18.87 9.94 -21.60
N SER A 208 17.98 9.03 -21.23
CA SER A 208 18.08 7.62 -21.65
C SER A 208 18.05 7.46 -23.17
N VAL A 209 17.22 8.23 -23.87
CA VAL A 209 17.18 8.24 -25.35
C VAL A 209 18.48 8.82 -25.93
N LEU A 210 19.04 9.86 -25.31
CA LEU A 210 20.33 10.43 -25.72
C LEU A 210 21.49 9.46 -25.50
N ASP A 211 21.53 8.76 -24.36
CA ASP A 211 22.55 7.74 -24.08
C ASP A 211 22.49 6.59 -25.09
N GLN A 212 21.28 6.13 -25.43
CA GLN A 212 21.08 5.14 -26.49
C GLN A 212 21.62 5.64 -27.84
N LYS A 213 21.37 6.90 -28.20
CA LYS A 213 21.90 7.51 -29.42
C LYS A 213 23.43 7.61 -29.39
N ILE A 214 24.02 7.95 -28.24
CA ILE A 214 25.48 8.01 -28.07
C ILE A 214 26.09 6.62 -28.23
N GLU A 215 25.50 5.58 -27.64
CA GLU A 215 25.95 4.20 -27.84
C GLU A 215 25.82 3.75 -29.30
N GLU A 216 24.72 4.09 -29.96
CA GLU A 216 24.51 3.79 -31.38
C GLU A 216 25.59 4.47 -32.24
N GLN A 217 25.84 5.77 -32.02
CA GLN A 217 26.90 6.49 -32.72
C GLN A 217 28.29 5.92 -32.46
N LYS A 218 28.61 5.51 -31.22
CA LYS A 218 29.89 4.85 -30.92
C LYS A 218 30.04 3.56 -31.72
N LYS A 219 29.01 2.71 -31.75
CA LYS A 219 29.03 1.47 -32.53
C LYS A 219 29.14 1.72 -34.04
N GLN A 220 28.51 2.79 -34.55
CA GLN A 220 28.67 3.19 -35.95
C GLN A 220 30.10 3.64 -36.25
N ASN A 221 30.69 4.47 -35.40
CA ASN A 221 32.08 4.91 -35.55
C ASN A 221 33.06 3.73 -35.51
N GLU A 222 32.87 2.77 -34.59
CA GLU A 222 33.66 1.54 -34.53
C GLU A 222 33.50 0.70 -35.82
N LEU A 223 32.27 0.58 -36.33
CA LEU A 223 32.00 -0.13 -37.59
C LEU A 223 32.67 0.53 -38.79
N GLU A 224 32.70 1.86 -38.86
CA GLU A 224 33.40 2.61 -39.90
C GLU A 224 34.93 2.45 -39.82
N GLN A 225 35.49 2.45 -38.61
CA GLN A 225 36.91 2.15 -38.40
C GLN A 225 37.26 0.74 -38.89
N LEU A 226 36.49 -0.28 -38.49
CA LEU A 226 36.68 -1.66 -38.94
C LEU A 226 36.55 -1.80 -40.46
N LYS A 227 35.60 -1.09 -41.10
CA LYS A 227 35.49 -1.07 -42.57
C LYS A 227 36.70 -0.43 -43.24
N THR A 228 37.24 0.63 -42.65
CA THR A 228 38.43 1.31 -43.16
C THR A 228 39.66 0.41 -43.02
N GLU A 229 39.81 -0.29 -41.90
CA GLU A 229 40.84 -1.31 -41.72
C GLU A 229 40.70 -2.44 -42.73
N GLN A 230 39.48 -2.96 -42.95
CA GLN A 230 39.23 -3.96 -44.00
C GLN A 230 39.57 -3.44 -45.40
N ALA A 231 39.25 -2.19 -45.72
CA ALA A 231 39.61 -1.58 -47.00
C ALA A 231 41.14 -1.40 -47.14
N LEU A 232 41.84 -1.05 -46.06
CA LEU A 232 43.30 -0.99 -46.02
C LEU A 232 43.94 -2.37 -46.16
N ILE A 233 43.39 -3.39 -45.52
CA ILE A 233 43.84 -4.78 -45.67
C ILE A 233 43.58 -5.28 -47.09
N ALA A 234 42.39 -5.03 -47.64
CA ALA A 234 42.04 -5.39 -49.01
C ALA A 234 42.95 -4.67 -50.03
N SER A 235 43.18 -3.37 -49.88
CA SER A 235 44.08 -2.60 -50.74
C SER A 235 45.55 -3.04 -50.61
N ARG A 236 46.03 -3.38 -49.42
CA ARG A 236 47.37 -3.99 -49.22
C ARG A 236 47.45 -5.38 -49.86
N GLY A 237 46.37 -6.17 -49.78
CA GLY A 237 46.24 -7.46 -50.44
C GLY A 237 46.07 -7.37 -51.96
N LEU A 238 45.66 -6.21 -52.48
CA LEU A 238 45.63 -5.88 -53.90
C LEU A 238 47.02 -5.38 -54.35
N THR A 239 48.03 -6.22 -54.23
CA THR A 239 49.32 -5.99 -54.88
C THR A 239 49.11 -6.03 -56.41
N ARG A 240 49.89 -5.26 -57.18
CA ARG A 240 49.76 -5.19 -58.65
C ARG A 240 49.64 -6.58 -59.30
N GLU A 241 50.42 -7.54 -58.82
CA GLU A 241 50.43 -8.93 -59.29
C GLU A 241 49.12 -9.69 -59.03
N ILE A 242 48.45 -9.47 -57.90
CA ILE A 242 47.17 -10.10 -57.56
C ILE A 242 46.02 -9.50 -58.38
N LEU A 243 46.04 -8.17 -58.58
CA LEU A 243 45.13 -7.49 -59.50
C LEU A 243 45.29 -7.99 -60.93
N TYR A 244 46.53 -8.21 -61.38
CA TYR A 244 46.80 -8.78 -62.71
C TYR A 244 46.27 -10.21 -62.84
N LYS A 245 46.45 -11.06 -61.82
CA LYS A 245 45.91 -12.43 -61.82
C LYS A 245 44.37 -12.44 -61.85
N GLN A 246 43.71 -11.64 -61.01
CA GLN A 246 42.24 -11.52 -61.02
C GLN A 246 41.69 -10.97 -62.35
N PHE A 247 42.43 -10.07 -62.99
CA PHE A 247 42.07 -9.53 -64.30
C PHE A 247 42.17 -10.60 -65.40
N ILE A 248 43.26 -11.38 -65.41
CA ILE A 248 43.46 -12.49 -66.35
C ILE A 248 42.37 -13.56 -66.16
N ASP A 249 42.05 -13.95 -64.92
CA ASP A 249 41.04 -14.97 -64.63
C ASP A 249 39.61 -14.55 -65.03
N LYS A 250 39.29 -13.23 -65.00
CA LYS A 250 37.98 -12.70 -65.43
C LYS A 250 37.92 -12.29 -66.90
N TRP A 251 39.05 -12.28 -67.61
CA TRP A 251 39.09 -11.86 -69.00
C TRP A 251 38.75 -13.02 -69.94
N ASP A 252 37.57 -12.97 -70.54
CA ASP A 252 37.07 -13.94 -71.53
C ASP A 252 37.71 -13.78 -72.94
N GLY A 253 38.93 -13.23 -73.03
CA GLY A 253 39.73 -13.14 -74.26
C GLY A 253 39.16 -12.33 -75.44
N LYS A 254 37.95 -11.75 -75.34
CA LYS A 254 37.20 -11.17 -76.48
C LYS A 254 36.95 -9.66 -76.43
N THR A 255 37.22 -8.99 -75.32
CA THR A 255 37.07 -7.53 -75.20
C THR A 255 38.39 -6.79 -75.47
N PRO A 256 38.44 -5.84 -76.43
CA PRO A 256 39.65 -5.08 -76.73
C PRO A 256 39.99 -4.11 -75.58
N LEU A 257 41.25 -4.17 -75.11
CA LEU A 257 41.75 -3.31 -74.04
C LEU A 257 42.15 -1.95 -74.60
N TYR A 258 41.34 -0.93 -74.38
CA TYR A 258 41.64 0.45 -74.79
C TYR A 258 42.19 1.30 -73.64
N GLY A 259 43.32 1.97 -73.89
CA GLY A 259 43.72 3.21 -73.21
C GLY A 259 44.62 3.09 -71.97
N ILE A 260 44.51 2.05 -71.16
CA ILE A 260 45.43 1.77 -70.04
C ILE A 260 45.69 0.28 -70.01
N ALA A 261 46.45 -0.22 -70.98
CA ALA A 261 46.98 -1.57 -70.89
C ALA A 261 47.93 -1.64 -69.68
N PRO A 262 47.78 -2.63 -68.79
CA PRO A 262 48.82 -2.91 -67.81
C PRO A 262 50.15 -3.17 -68.52
N GLU A 263 51.28 -2.86 -67.87
CA GLU A 263 52.61 -2.78 -68.52
C GLU A 263 53.11 -4.05 -69.23
N PHE A 264 52.35 -5.15 -69.27
CA PHE A 264 52.66 -6.36 -70.05
C PHE A 264 52.75 -6.13 -71.56
N LEU A 265 52.16 -5.05 -72.11
CA LEU A 265 52.25 -4.69 -73.54
C LEU A 265 53.37 -3.69 -73.87
N LYS A 266 54.30 -3.39 -72.96
CA LYS A 266 55.56 -2.77 -73.39
C LYS A 266 56.41 -3.85 -74.06
N MET A 267 56.10 -4.05 -75.34
CA MET A 267 56.83 -4.89 -76.28
C MET A 267 58.35 -4.70 -76.11
N THR A 268 59.03 -5.73 -75.63
CA THR A 268 60.45 -5.92 -75.93
C THR A 268 60.58 -6.08 -77.44
N LYS A 269 61.41 -5.20 -78.01
CA LYS A 269 61.70 -5.02 -79.42
C LYS A 269 62.23 -6.27 -80.10
#